data_AF-A0A1H7MWV7-F1
#
_entry.id   AF-A0A1H7MWV7-F1
#
_cell.length_a   1.000
_cell.length_b   1.000
_cell.length_c   1.000
_cell.angle_alpha   90.00
_cell.angle_beta   90.00
_cell.angle_gamma   90.00
#
_symmetry.space_group_name_H-M   'P 1'
#
loop_
_entity.id
_entity.type
_entity.pdbx_description
1 polymer ?
#
loop_
_entity_poly.entity_id
_entity_poly.type
_entity_poly.pdbx_seq_one_letter_code
_entity_poly.pdbx_strand_id
1 'polypeptide(L)'
;MLTVRMNDRAVSLLGAIGHGAAVPGGEPTPALRARLAGGLVVRDGAVVLAETARRSVGPAEAARGDLTGWECGVNSFHLEDYVDVPVGRLDEGGPVVEVSAQRELLLQGLGLAREVCALGRNAVPPIPLRCIVSAGPSNAVFRFHRVRAGERWHHPDLDAYREEHLVVVEWGPLAEP
;
A
#
# COMPACT_ATOMS: atom_id res chain seq x y z
N MET A 1 12.56 12.10 -1.14
CA MET A 1 13.36 10.89 -0.89
C MET A 1 12.42 9.69 -0.85
N LEU A 2 12.87 8.50 -1.28
CA LEU A 2 12.09 7.26 -1.09
C LEU A 2 12.53 6.60 0.22
N THR A 3 11.60 6.26 1.09
CA THR A 3 11.86 5.54 2.33
C THR A 3 11.02 4.27 2.39
N VAL A 4 11.56 3.24 3.04
CA VAL A 4 10.86 1.98 3.29
C VAL A 4 11.00 1.66 4.77
N ARG A 5 9.87 1.43 5.44
CA ARG A 5 9.80 0.97 6.84
C ARG A 5 9.02 -0.33 6.88
N MET A 6 9.41 -1.23 7.76
CA MET A 6 8.79 -2.55 7.90
C MET A 6 8.68 -2.87 9.39
N ASN A 7 7.67 -3.66 9.76
CA ASN A 7 7.67 -4.29 11.07
C ASN A 7 8.60 -5.52 11.09
N ASP A 8 9.01 -5.98 12.28
CA ASP A 8 9.97 -7.08 12.45
C ASP A 8 9.48 -8.38 11.80
N ARG A 9 8.15 -8.59 11.77
CA ARG A 9 7.52 -9.73 11.08
C ARG A 9 7.81 -9.66 9.58
N ALA A 10 7.57 -8.53 8.93
CA ALA A 10 7.82 -8.34 7.50
C ALA A 10 9.31 -8.45 7.16
N VAL A 11 10.19 -7.89 8.00
CA VAL A 11 11.65 -8.02 7.86
C VAL A 11 12.05 -9.50 7.86
N SER A 12 11.55 -10.26 8.84
CA SER A 12 11.81 -11.69 8.97
C SER A 12 11.28 -12.49 7.78
N LEU A 13 10.05 -12.22 7.35
CA LEU A 13 9.41 -12.93 6.24
C LEU A 13 10.12 -12.70 4.89
N LEU A 14 10.56 -11.47 4.63
CA LEU A 14 11.24 -11.11 3.40
C LEU A 14 12.72 -11.52 3.39
N GLY A 15 13.28 -11.86 4.55
CA GLY A 15 14.71 -12.14 4.70
C GLY A 15 15.56 -10.88 4.51
N ALA A 16 15.01 -9.71 4.77
CA ALA A 16 15.71 -8.43 4.69
C ALA A 16 16.62 -8.29 5.91
N ILE A 17 17.95 -8.41 5.76
CA ILE A 17 18.87 -8.31 6.89
C ILE A 17 19.49 -6.90 6.93
N GLY A 18 19.15 -6.11 7.95
CA GLY A 18 19.89 -4.91 8.33
C GLY A 18 19.46 -3.58 7.69
N HIS A 19 19.91 -2.48 8.31
CA HIS A 19 19.70 -1.11 7.83
C HIS A 19 20.44 -0.92 6.50
N GLY A 20 19.69 -0.89 5.38
CA GLY A 20 20.23 -0.60 4.05
C GLY A 20 20.34 -1.79 3.10
N ALA A 21 19.91 -3.00 3.48
CA ALA A 21 19.77 -4.08 2.50
C ALA A 21 18.66 -3.73 1.50
N ALA A 22 18.99 -3.78 0.21
CA ALA A 22 18.02 -3.60 -0.85
C ALA A 22 17.03 -4.77 -0.81
N VAL A 23 15.83 -4.54 -0.26
CA VAL A 23 14.76 -5.54 -0.31
C VAL A 23 14.39 -5.71 -1.78
N PRO A 24 14.58 -6.90 -2.39
CA PRO A 24 14.14 -7.15 -3.75
C PRO A 24 12.64 -6.90 -3.77
N GLY A 25 12.18 -5.97 -4.60
CA GLY A 25 10.75 -5.90 -4.89
C GLY A 25 10.46 -7.00 -5.88
N GLY A 26 9.34 -7.70 -5.73
CA GLY A 26 8.80 -8.45 -6.86
C GLY A 26 8.49 -7.48 -7.99
N GLU A 27 8.68 -7.90 -9.23
CA GLU A 27 8.11 -7.17 -10.35
C GLU A 27 6.58 -7.33 -10.30
N PRO A 28 5.78 -6.24 -10.21
CA PRO A 28 4.34 -6.36 -10.11
C PRO A 28 3.75 -7.12 -11.29
N THR A 29 2.80 -8.02 -11.01
CA THR A 29 2.07 -8.73 -12.06
C THR A 29 1.46 -7.75 -13.07
N PRO A 30 1.26 -8.15 -14.34
CA PRO A 30 0.56 -7.32 -15.32
C PRO A 30 -0.81 -6.84 -14.84
N ALA A 31 -1.53 -7.68 -14.08
CA ALA A 31 -2.83 -7.33 -13.51
C ALA A 31 -2.73 -6.20 -12.47
N LEU A 32 -1.73 -6.24 -11.58
CA LEU A 32 -1.45 -5.15 -10.64
C LEU A 32 -1.07 -3.86 -11.38
N ARG A 33 -0.21 -3.95 -12.40
CA ARG A 33 0.18 -2.77 -13.20
C ARG A 33 -0.98 -2.16 -13.98
N ALA A 34 -1.91 -2.98 -14.46
CA ALA A 34 -3.09 -2.49 -15.18
C ALA A 34 -3.91 -1.52 -14.32
N ARG A 35 -3.91 -1.69 -12.99
CA ARG A 35 -4.55 -0.74 -12.03
C ARG A 35 -3.93 0.65 -12.08
N LEU A 36 -2.63 0.73 -12.41
CA LEU A 36 -1.87 1.97 -12.49
C LEU A 36 -1.90 2.61 -13.89
N ALA A 37 -2.41 1.93 -14.91
CA ALA A 37 -2.31 2.35 -16.31
C ALA A 37 -2.91 3.74 -16.58
N GLY A 38 -3.93 4.13 -15.81
CA GLY A 38 -4.55 5.46 -15.91
C GLY A 38 -3.83 6.57 -15.12
N GLY A 39 -2.81 6.23 -14.32
CA GLY A 39 -2.09 7.15 -13.46
C GLY A 39 -2.88 7.63 -12.24
N LEU A 40 -2.43 8.74 -11.66
CA LEU A 40 -2.99 9.38 -10.48
C LEU A 40 -3.81 10.61 -10.87
N VAL A 41 -4.91 10.85 -10.16
CA VAL A 41 -5.77 12.02 -10.31
C VAL A 41 -5.89 12.73 -8.97
N VAL A 42 -5.76 14.05 -8.98
CA VAL A 42 -6.09 14.90 -7.83
C VAL A 42 -7.52 15.40 -7.98
N ARG A 43 -8.37 15.15 -6.98
CA ARG A 43 -9.76 15.63 -6.93
C ARG A 43 -10.03 16.18 -5.54
N ASP A 44 -10.39 17.45 -5.47
CA ASP A 44 -10.72 18.14 -4.21
C ASP A 44 -9.63 17.98 -3.13
N GLY A 45 -8.35 18.02 -3.54
CA GLY A 45 -7.20 17.86 -2.65
C GLY A 45 -6.84 16.42 -2.30
N ALA A 46 -7.68 15.44 -2.65
CA ALA A 46 -7.41 14.01 -2.50
C ALA A 46 -6.76 13.42 -3.76
N VAL A 47 -5.97 12.37 -3.59
CA VAL A 47 -5.26 11.66 -4.66
C VAL A 47 -5.83 10.26 -4.79
N VAL A 48 -6.21 9.90 -6.00
CA VAL A 48 -6.79 8.58 -6.31
C VAL A 48 -6.21 8.01 -7.60
N LEU A 49 -6.32 6.69 -7.78
CA LEU A 49 -6.11 6.10 -9.10
C LEU A 49 -7.15 6.62 -10.09
N ALA A 50 -6.75 6.86 -11.33
CA ALA A 50 -7.67 7.34 -12.37
C ALA A 50 -8.83 6.37 -12.66
N GLU A 51 -8.64 5.07 -12.46
CA GLU A 51 -9.73 4.08 -12.56
C GLU A 51 -10.74 4.25 -11.41
N THR A 52 -10.24 4.36 -10.17
CA THR A 52 -11.06 4.64 -8.98
C THR A 52 -11.83 5.95 -9.14
N ALA A 53 -11.19 7.00 -9.65
CA ALA A 53 -11.80 8.31 -9.87
C ALA A 53 -13.03 8.29 -10.80
N ARG A 54 -13.14 7.28 -11.69
CA ARG A 54 -14.31 7.11 -12.58
C ARG A 54 -15.50 6.46 -11.89
N ARG A 55 -15.25 5.71 -10.81
CA ARG A 55 -16.26 4.92 -10.10
C ARG A 55 -16.64 5.51 -8.74
N SER A 56 -15.76 6.33 -8.16
CA SER A 56 -15.96 6.95 -6.86
C SER A 56 -16.48 8.39 -7.00
N VAL A 57 -17.49 8.72 -6.20
CA VAL A 57 -17.82 10.12 -5.89
C VAL A 57 -16.62 10.70 -5.13
N GLY A 58 -16.27 11.97 -5.39
CA GLY A 58 -15.21 12.66 -4.65
C GLY A 58 -15.46 12.66 -3.13
N PRO A 59 -14.49 13.07 -2.30
CA PRO A 59 -14.70 13.11 -0.86
C PRO A 59 -15.91 13.98 -0.54
N ALA A 60 -16.89 13.38 0.14
CA ALA A 60 -18.03 14.13 0.66
C ALA A 60 -17.54 15.23 1.60
N GLU A 61 -18.36 16.25 1.85
CA GLU A 61 -17.98 17.37 2.72
C GLU A 61 -17.52 16.90 4.11
N ALA A 62 -18.17 15.87 4.66
CA ALA A 62 -17.77 15.21 5.91
C ALA A 62 -16.38 14.54 5.85
N ALA A 63 -15.99 13.99 4.69
CA ALA A 63 -14.69 13.35 4.50
C ALA A 63 -13.54 14.36 4.29
N ARG A 64 -13.84 15.66 4.09
CA ARG A 64 -12.79 16.70 4.02
C ARG A 64 -12.02 16.86 5.32
N GLY A 65 -12.58 16.42 6.46
CA GLY A 65 -11.89 16.39 7.75
C GLY A 65 -10.87 15.26 7.90
N ASP A 66 -10.93 14.22 7.05
CA ASP A 66 -10.01 13.07 7.07
C ASP A 66 -9.76 12.57 5.64
N LEU A 67 -9.03 13.38 4.86
CA LEU A 67 -8.67 13.01 3.49
C LEU A 67 -7.77 11.78 3.46
N THR A 68 -6.91 11.60 4.46
CA THR A 68 -6.02 10.43 4.56
C THR A 68 -6.83 9.14 4.74
N GLY A 69 -7.80 9.11 5.65
CA GLY A 69 -8.69 7.97 5.83
C GLY A 69 -9.53 7.69 4.59
N TRP A 70 -10.08 8.73 3.95
CA TRP A 70 -10.84 8.59 2.71
C TRP A 70 -9.99 8.02 1.57
N GLU A 71 -8.80 8.58 1.33
CA GLU A 71 -7.85 8.09 0.32
C GLU A 71 -7.48 6.63 0.57
N CYS A 72 -7.15 6.27 1.82
CA CYS A 72 -6.87 4.88 2.17
C CYS A 72 -8.06 3.96 1.94
N GLY A 73 -9.30 4.42 2.11
CA GLY A 73 -10.49 3.64 1.78
C GLY A 73 -10.65 3.40 0.27
N VAL A 74 -10.55 4.45 -0.55
CA VAL A 74 -10.82 4.35 -2.00
C VAL A 74 -9.63 3.80 -2.80
N ASN A 75 -8.41 3.93 -2.30
CA ASN A 75 -7.20 3.39 -2.91
C ASN A 75 -6.77 2.05 -2.30
N SER A 76 -7.68 1.37 -1.60
CA SER A 76 -7.43 0.04 -1.01
C SER A 76 -7.97 -1.07 -1.89
N PHE A 77 -7.21 -2.15 -2.02
CA PHE A 77 -7.66 -3.39 -2.65
C PHE A 77 -6.84 -4.58 -2.15
N HIS A 78 -7.42 -5.77 -2.27
CA HIS A 78 -6.73 -7.01 -1.91
C HIS A 78 -5.74 -7.40 -3.01
N LEU A 79 -4.56 -7.84 -2.62
CA LEU A 79 -3.49 -8.19 -3.57
C LEU A 79 -3.75 -9.55 -4.22
N GLU A 80 -4.34 -10.48 -3.47
CA GLU A 80 -4.74 -11.82 -3.93
C GLU A 80 -5.80 -11.79 -5.05
N ASP A 81 -6.49 -10.67 -5.27
CA ASP A 81 -7.38 -10.48 -6.41
C ASP A 81 -6.61 -10.34 -7.75
N TYR A 82 -5.29 -10.08 -7.69
CA TYR A 82 -4.45 -9.74 -8.85
C TYR A 82 -3.13 -10.52 -8.93
N VAL A 83 -2.83 -11.32 -7.91
CA VAL A 83 -1.65 -12.18 -7.83
C VAL A 83 -2.13 -13.61 -7.73
N ASP A 84 -1.65 -14.46 -8.62
CA ASP A 84 -1.99 -15.89 -8.63
C ASP A 84 -1.29 -16.61 -7.49
N VAL A 85 -1.93 -16.59 -6.31
CA VAL A 85 -1.50 -17.32 -5.12
C VAL A 85 -2.66 -18.15 -4.57
N PRO A 86 -2.38 -19.33 -3.99
CA PRO A 86 -3.41 -20.13 -3.37
C PRO A 86 -3.97 -19.42 -2.12
N VAL A 87 -5.29 -19.25 -2.09
CA VAL A 87 -6.05 -18.83 -0.90
C VAL A 87 -6.93 -20.00 -0.48
N GLY A 88 -6.61 -20.60 0.67
CA GLY A 88 -7.38 -21.67 1.27
C GLY A 88 -8.63 -21.15 1.99
N ARG A 89 -9.34 -22.07 2.65
CA ARG A 89 -10.46 -21.77 3.54
C ARG A 89 -10.30 -22.54 4.84
N LEU A 90 -10.59 -21.89 5.96
CA LEU A 90 -10.80 -22.55 7.25
C LEU A 90 -12.05 -23.43 7.19
N ASP A 91 -12.13 -24.40 8.10
CA ASP A 91 -13.33 -25.22 8.29
C ASP A 91 -14.58 -24.36 8.60
N GLU A 92 -14.36 -23.21 9.26
CA GLU A 92 -15.40 -22.21 9.56
C GLU A 92 -15.70 -21.25 8.38
N GLY A 93 -15.06 -21.46 7.22
CA GLY A 93 -15.37 -20.79 5.95
C GLY A 93 -14.57 -19.51 5.64
N GLY A 94 -13.77 -19.01 6.58
CA GLY A 94 -12.92 -17.82 6.38
C GLY A 94 -11.72 -18.07 5.46
N PRO A 95 -11.20 -17.06 4.73
CA PRO A 95 -10.03 -17.22 3.86
C PRO A 95 -8.75 -17.50 4.68
N VAL A 96 -7.85 -18.29 4.11
CA VAL A 96 -6.51 -18.56 4.67
C VAL A 96 -5.45 -18.30 3.61
N VAL A 97 -4.50 -17.42 3.93
CA VAL A 97 -3.33 -17.14 3.11
C VAL A 97 -2.13 -17.78 3.77
N GLU A 98 -1.55 -18.79 3.11
CA GLU A 98 -0.36 -19.48 3.59
C GLU A 98 0.85 -18.54 3.66
N VAL A 99 1.82 -18.83 4.54
CA VAL A 99 2.99 -17.94 4.77
C VAL A 99 3.78 -17.67 3.49
N SER A 100 3.93 -18.67 2.60
CA SER A 100 4.58 -18.49 1.30
C SER A 100 3.80 -17.55 0.38
N ALA A 101 2.47 -17.64 0.37
CA ALA A 101 1.59 -16.73 -0.36
C ALA A 101 1.64 -15.31 0.24
N GLN A 102 1.63 -15.17 1.57
CA GLN A 102 1.82 -13.87 2.24
C GLN A 102 3.14 -13.21 1.82
N ARG A 103 4.22 -13.98 1.73
CA ARG A 103 5.52 -13.49 1.27
C ARG A 103 5.47 -12.99 -0.17
N GLU A 104 4.86 -13.75 -1.07
CA GLU A 104 4.72 -13.35 -2.48
C GLU A 104 3.87 -12.08 -2.60
N LEU A 105 2.72 -12.02 -1.93
CA LEU A 105 1.85 -10.84 -1.91
C LEU A 105 2.60 -9.61 -1.39
N LEU A 106 3.42 -9.75 -0.35
CA LEU A 106 4.20 -8.65 0.20
C LEU A 106 5.29 -8.16 -0.78
N LEU A 107 5.94 -9.07 -1.52
CA LEU A 107 6.91 -8.72 -2.57
C LEU A 107 6.25 -7.99 -3.75
N GLN A 108 5.10 -8.49 -4.20
CA GLN A 108 4.29 -7.89 -5.26
C GLN A 108 3.80 -6.49 -4.85
N GLY A 109 3.26 -6.37 -3.62
CA GLY A 109 2.81 -5.10 -3.06
C GLY A 109 3.94 -4.09 -2.89
N LEU A 110 5.14 -4.53 -2.48
CA LEU A 110 6.34 -3.67 -2.41
C LEU A 110 6.76 -3.17 -3.80
N GLY A 111 6.74 -4.03 -4.81
CA GLY A 111 6.96 -3.63 -6.20
C GLY A 111 5.96 -2.57 -6.64
N LEU A 112 4.67 -2.82 -6.40
CA LEU A 112 3.58 -1.91 -6.76
C LEU A 112 3.72 -0.57 -6.05
N ALA A 113 4.06 -0.57 -4.75
CA ALA A 113 4.26 0.63 -3.95
C ALA A 113 5.35 1.55 -4.54
N ARG A 114 6.42 0.95 -5.08
CA ARG A 114 7.49 1.69 -5.76
C ARG A 114 7.01 2.31 -7.07
N GLU A 115 6.20 1.59 -7.85
CA GLU A 115 5.60 2.13 -9.07
C GLU A 115 4.63 3.28 -8.78
N VAL A 116 3.78 3.16 -7.75
CA VAL A 116 2.89 4.26 -7.30
C VAL A 116 3.69 5.48 -6.84
N CYS A 117 4.74 5.28 -6.04
CA CYS A 117 5.63 6.36 -5.62
C CYS A 117 6.34 7.02 -6.81
N ALA A 118 6.70 6.24 -7.84
CA ALA A 118 7.28 6.78 -9.07
C ALA A 118 6.27 7.63 -9.85
N LEU A 119 4.99 7.23 -9.91
CA LEU A 119 3.92 8.06 -10.49
C LEU A 119 3.79 9.39 -9.74
N GLY A 120 3.75 9.37 -8.41
CA GLY A 120 3.67 10.58 -7.59
C GLY A 120 4.88 11.50 -7.80
N ARG A 121 6.08 10.92 -7.88
CA ARG A 121 7.32 11.65 -8.17
C ARG A 121 7.31 12.35 -9.52
N ASN A 122 6.78 11.68 -10.54
CA ASN A 122 6.80 12.15 -11.92
C ASN A 122 5.59 13.05 -12.26
N ALA A 123 4.64 13.21 -11.33
CA ALA A 123 3.51 14.11 -11.51
C ALA A 123 3.95 15.59 -11.54
N VAL A 124 3.13 16.46 -12.14
CA VAL A 124 3.38 17.90 -12.22
C VAL A 124 2.15 18.65 -11.66
N PRO A 125 2.26 19.29 -10.47
CA PRO A 125 3.40 19.24 -9.56
C PRO A 125 3.58 17.84 -8.93
N PRO A 126 4.77 17.52 -8.39
CA PRO A 126 5.00 16.23 -7.74
C PRO A 126 4.09 16.02 -6.52
N ILE A 127 3.60 14.78 -6.34
CA ILE A 127 2.60 14.42 -5.32
C ILE A 127 3.23 13.47 -4.31
N PRO A 128 3.52 13.89 -3.06
CA PRO A 128 4.14 13.02 -2.09
C PRO A 128 3.14 11.94 -1.63
N LEU A 129 3.55 10.68 -1.63
CA LEU A 129 2.70 9.52 -1.42
C LEU A 129 3.26 8.59 -0.36
N ARG A 130 2.36 7.98 0.40
CA ARG A 130 2.64 6.87 1.31
C ARG A 130 1.80 5.69 0.88
N CYS A 131 2.46 4.59 0.56
CA CYS A 131 1.87 3.29 0.28
C CYS A 131 2.05 2.39 1.51
N ILE A 132 1.04 1.58 1.80
CA ILE A 132 1.01 0.64 2.91
C ILE A 132 0.61 -0.71 2.33
N VAL A 133 1.43 -1.71 2.62
CA VAL A 133 1.22 -3.09 2.20
C VAL A 133 1.14 -3.93 3.46
N SER A 134 0.01 -4.60 3.67
CA SER A 134 -0.17 -5.56 4.75
C SER A 134 -0.39 -6.96 4.16
N ALA A 135 0.15 -7.98 4.81
CA ALA A 135 -0.19 -9.38 4.52
C ALA A 135 -0.35 -10.14 5.83
N GLY A 136 -1.51 -10.74 6.04
CA GLY A 136 -1.84 -11.51 7.22
C GLY A 136 -2.45 -12.87 6.87
N PRO A 137 -2.90 -13.63 7.88
CA PRO A 137 -3.46 -14.97 7.68
C PRO A 137 -4.74 -14.99 6.83
N SER A 138 -5.48 -13.89 6.75
CA SER A 138 -6.79 -13.84 6.07
C SER A 138 -6.78 -13.13 4.73
N ASN A 139 -5.86 -12.20 4.50
CA ASN A 139 -5.78 -11.39 3.28
C ASN A 139 -4.43 -10.67 3.17
N ALA A 140 -4.19 -10.04 2.01
CA ALA A 140 -3.17 -9.01 1.87
C ALA A 140 -3.76 -7.76 1.23
N VAL A 141 -3.43 -6.58 1.76
CA VAL A 141 -4.02 -5.32 1.33
C VAL A 141 -2.95 -4.35 0.87
N PHE A 142 -3.15 -3.77 -0.31
CA PHE A 142 -2.44 -2.59 -0.74
C PHE A 142 -3.33 -1.37 -0.57
N ARG A 143 -2.77 -0.29 -0.03
CA ARG A 143 -3.41 1.03 0.00
C ARG A 143 -2.40 2.15 -0.12
N PHE A 144 -2.84 3.33 -0.53
CA PHE A 144 -2.00 4.51 -0.50
C PHE A 144 -2.80 5.79 -0.25
N HIS A 145 -2.10 6.82 0.21
CA HIS A 145 -2.64 8.15 0.43
C HIS A 145 -1.57 9.21 0.16
N ARG A 146 -2.00 10.47 0.02
CA ARG A 146 -1.08 11.61 -0.08
C ARG A 146 -0.48 11.90 1.29
N VAL A 147 0.82 12.19 1.32
CA VAL A 147 1.48 12.66 2.55
C VAL A 147 1.05 14.10 2.83
N ARG A 148 0.55 14.33 4.05
CA ARG A 148 0.20 15.65 4.59
C ARG A 148 0.84 15.79 5.98
N ALA A 149 1.17 17.00 6.38
CA ALA A 149 1.74 17.27 7.70
C ALA A 149 0.74 16.84 8.79
N GLY A 150 1.23 16.14 9.82
CA GLY A 150 0.39 15.63 10.92
C GLY A 150 -0.54 14.45 10.58
N GLU A 151 -0.68 14.06 9.30
CA GLU A 151 -1.61 13.00 8.91
C GLU A 151 -0.91 11.65 8.63
N ARG A 152 -1.50 10.58 9.17
CA ARG A 152 -1.10 9.20 8.90
C ARG A 152 -2.26 8.26 9.12
N TRP A 153 -2.36 7.24 8.26
CA TRP A 153 -3.36 6.19 8.43
C TRP A 153 -2.91 5.10 9.42
N HIS A 154 -1.62 4.76 9.42
CA HIS A 154 -1.07 3.69 10.25
C HIS A 154 -0.54 4.21 11.59
N HIS A 155 -0.48 3.32 12.59
CA HIS A 155 0.15 3.60 13.87
C HIS A 155 1.66 3.91 13.69
N PRO A 156 2.26 4.86 14.43
CA PRO A 156 3.69 5.20 14.28
C PRO A 156 4.64 4.02 14.51
N ASP A 157 4.32 3.21 15.52
CA ASP A 157 4.98 1.92 15.78
C ASP A 157 4.29 0.84 14.93
N LEU A 158 5.04 0.30 13.94
CA LEU A 158 4.54 -0.71 13.02
C LEU A 158 4.48 -2.11 13.67
N ASP A 159 5.22 -2.35 14.75
CA ASP A 159 5.21 -3.63 15.47
C ASP A 159 3.96 -3.78 16.35
N ALA A 160 3.19 -2.71 16.55
CA ALA A 160 1.86 -2.76 17.14
C ALA A 160 0.88 -3.64 16.31
N TYR A 161 1.13 -3.81 15.01
CA TYR A 161 0.37 -4.70 14.13
C TYR A 161 0.84 -6.16 14.28
N ARG A 162 0.33 -6.83 15.32
CA ARG A 162 0.85 -8.16 15.75
C ARG A 162 0.54 -9.31 14.79
N GLU A 163 -0.51 -9.18 13.99
CA GLU A 163 -1.00 -10.26 13.11
C GLU A 163 -0.56 -10.08 11.65
N GLU A 164 -0.09 -8.89 11.28
CA GLU A 164 0.20 -8.54 9.90
C GLU A 164 1.71 -8.38 9.67
N HIS A 165 2.15 -8.74 8.47
CA HIS A 165 3.43 -8.32 7.91
C HIS A 165 3.19 -6.97 7.24
N LEU A 166 3.81 -5.90 7.76
CA LEU A 166 3.50 -4.54 7.33
C LEU A 166 4.73 -3.87 6.71
N VAL A 167 4.56 -3.32 5.52
CA VAL A 167 5.55 -2.54 4.79
C VAL A 167 4.96 -1.18 4.44
N VAL A 168 5.67 -0.11 4.78
CA VAL A 168 5.32 1.27 4.42
C VAL A 168 6.39 1.82 3.49
N VAL A 169 5.98 2.22 2.29
CA VAL A 169 6.84 2.87 1.30
C VAL A 169 6.37 4.31 1.13
N GLU A 170 7.28 5.26 1.29
CA GLU A 170 6.93 6.66 1.19
C GLU A 170 7.87 7.40 0.25
N TRP A 171 7.30 8.22 -0.62
CA TRP A 171 8.03 9.17 -1.44
C TRP A 171 7.56 10.60 -1.14
N GLY A 172 8.50 11.48 -0.84
CA GLY A 172 8.22 12.90 -0.59
C GLY A 172 9.32 13.60 0.20
N PRO A 173 9.12 14.87 0.59
CA PRO A 173 9.82 15.42 1.74
C PRO A 173 9.48 14.57 2.98
N LEU A 174 10.43 14.40 3.89
CA LEU A 174 10.12 13.80 5.19
C LEU A 174 9.04 14.67 5.84
N ALA A 175 7.85 14.12 6.05
CA ALA A 175 6.85 14.80 6.86
C ALA A 175 7.41 14.86 8.28
N GLU A 176 7.81 16.05 8.73
CA GLU A 176 8.14 16.26 10.14
C GLU A 176 6.90 15.90 10.99
N PRO A 177 7.13 15.27 12.16
CA PRO A 177 6.05 14.79 13.02
C PRO A 177 5.10 15.90 13.49
#